data_AF-A0A6P1E5T6-F1
#
_entry.id   AF-A0A6P1E5T6-F1
#
_cell.length_a   1.000
_cell.length_b   1.000
_cell.length_c   1.000
_cell.angle_alpha   90.00
_cell.angle_beta   90.00
_cell.angle_gamma   90.00
#
_symmetry.space_group_name_H-M   'P 1'
#
loop_
_entity.id
_entity.type
_entity.pdbx_description
1 polymer ?
#
loop_
_entity_poly.entity_id
_entity_poly.type
_entity_poly.pdbx_seq_one_letter_code
_entity_poly.pdbx_strand_id
1 'polypeptide(L)'
;MTMEDLAHHIIGIAQEKNLPITNLQLQKVMFFSLKDAIVNHRFSESALMRIYDKPFLVWRYGPVEKDIYDEYRIYGADPIIEPNKSNSDFESLNEKIISLLEEDPFELVQQSHDVTF
;
A
#
# COMPACT_ATOMS: atom_id res chain seq x y z
N MET A 1 0.47 12.20 -7.79
CA MET A 1 0.63 11.37 -6.58
C MET A 1 -0.69 11.35 -5.83
N THR A 2 -1.46 10.28 -6.03
CA THR A 2 -2.73 9.91 -5.37
C THR A 2 -2.61 8.52 -4.73
N MET A 3 -3.67 8.01 -4.10
CA MET A 3 -3.72 6.64 -3.58
C MET A 3 -3.57 5.60 -4.69
N GLU A 4 -4.10 5.88 -5.88
CA GLU A 4 -3.92 5.06 -7.08
C GLU A 4 -2.46 5.04 -7.54
N ASP A 5 -1.82 6.20 -7.61
CA ASP A 5 -0.39 6.26 -7.96
C ASP A 5 0.47 5.47 -6.96
N LEU A 6 0.11 5.51 -5.67
CA LEU A 6 0.80 4.73 -4.62
C LEU A 6 0.58 3.22 -4.80
N ALA A 7 -0.64 2.78 -5.09
CA ALA A 7 -0.96 1.37 -5.34
C ALA A 7 -0.19 0.84 -6.55
N HIS A 8 -0.20 1.58 -7.66
CA HIS A 8 0.56 1.26 -8.87
C HIS A 8 2.05 1.17 -8.61
N HIS A 9 2.59 2.12 -7.84
CA HIS A 9 4.00 2.09 -7.46
C HIS A 9 4.34 0.85 -6.62
N ILE A 10 3.54 0.50 -5.61
CA ILE A 10 3.75 -0.69 -4.77
C ILE A 10 3.72 -1.97 -5.61
N ILE A 11 2.73 -2.13 -6.50
CA ILE A 11 2.65 -3.29 -7.40
C ILE A 11 3.87 -3.33 -8.33
N GLY A 12 4.28 -2.17 -8.88
CA GLY A 12 5.47 -2.06 -9.70
C GLY A 12 6.74 -2.51 -8.98
N ILE A 13 6.94 -2.07 -7.73
CA ILE A 13 8.07 -2.52 -6.90
C ILE A 13 8.01 -4.03 -6.62
N ALA A 14 6.84 -4.56 -6.29
CA ALA A 14 6.68 -6.01 -6.08
C ALA A 14 7.08 -6.81 -7.33
N GLN A 15 6.63 -6.37 -8.51
CA GLN A 15 6.96 -6.99 -9.79
C GLN A 15 8.45 -6.89 -10.12
N GLU A 16 9.07 -5.72 -9.94
CA GLU A 16 10.51 -5.52 -10.15
C GLU A 16 11.37 -6.42 -9.25
N LYS A 17 10.88 -6.72 -8.04
CA LYS A 17 11.55 -7.60 -7.07
C LYS A 17 11.14 -9.07 -7.17
N ASN A 18 10.24 -9.43 -8.10
CA ASN A 18 9.65 -10.77 -8.20
C ASN A 18 9.00 -11.26 -6.90
N LEU A 19 8.39 -10.33 -6.15
CA LEU A 19 7.61 -10.64 -4.95
C LEU A 19 6.13 -10.74 -5.30
N PRO A 20 5.42 -11.80 -4.91
CA PRO A 20 3.98 -11.88 -5.09
C PRO A 20 3.29 -10.86 -4.18
N ILE A 21 2.22 -10.23 -4.67
CA ILE A 21 1.40 -9.32 -3.87
C ILE A 21 -0.07 -9.63 -4.12
N THR A 22 -0.83 -9.90 -3.05
CA THR A 22 -2.28 -10.12 -3.10
C THR A 22 -3.03 -8.81 -2.87
N ASN A 23 -4.33 -8.76 -3.21
CA ASN A 23 -5.15 -7.59 -2.89
C ASN A 23 -5.17 -7.26 -1.38
N LEU A 24 -5.23 -8.29 -0.53
CA LEU A 24 -5.16 -8.08 0.93
C LEU A 24 -3.84 -7.43 1.34
N GLN A 25 -2.71 -7.96 0.84
CA GLN A 25 -1.39 -7.45 1.17
C GLN A 25 -1.20 -6.03 0.63
N LEU A 26 -1.64 -5.73 -0.60
CA LEU A 26 -1.61 -4.39 -1.18
C LEU A 26 -2.25 -3.35 -0.25
N GLN A 27 -3.45 -3.65 0.26
CA GLN A 27 -4.15 -2.76 1.20
C GLN A 27 -3.34 -2.51 2.47
N LYS A 28 -2.64 -3.52 2.99
CA LYS A 28 -1.80 -3.38 4.19
C LYS A 28 -0.54 -2.59 3.89
N VAL A 29 0.15 -2.89 2.78
CA VAL A 29 1.36 -2.18 2.37
C VAL A 29 1.05 -0.71 2.14
N MET A 30 -0.02 -0.37 1.41
CA MET A 30 -0.44 1.03 1.21
C MET A 30 -0.64 1.76 2.54
N PHE A 31 -1.37 1.14 3.47
CA PHE A 31 -1.66 1.74 4.77
C PHE A 31 -0.38 2.02 5.58
N PHE A 32 0.51 1.03 5.69
CA PHE A 32 1.74 1.18 6.46
C PHE A 32 2.78 2.06 5.77
N SER A 33 2.84 2.06 4.44
CA SER A 33 3.67 2.98 3.67
C SER A 33 3.25 4.43 3.87
N LEU A 34 1.93 4.72 3.85
CA LEU A 34 1.43 6.06 4.13
C LEU A 34 1.70 6.47 5.59
N LYS A 35 1.53 5.55 6.54
CA LYS A 35 1.90 5.79 7.95
C LYS A 35 3.39 6.12 8.11
N ASP A 36 4.28 5.36 7.48
CA ASP A 36 5.72 5.64 7.47
C ASP A 36 6.01 7.03 6.90
N ALA A 37 5.32 7.36 5.79
CA ALA A 37 5.47 8.65 5.14
C ALA A 37 5.15 9.83 6.06
N ILE A 38 4.11 9.70 6.88
CA ILE A 38 3.69 10.68 7.86
C ILE A 38 4.68 10.75 9.04
N VAL A 39 4.98 9.61 9.67
CA VAL A 39 5.81 9.54 10.89
C VAL A 39 7.24 9.99 10.62
N ASN A 40 7.79 9.62 9.46
CA ASN A 40 9.17 9.93 9.09
C ASN A 40 9.30 11.16 8.19
N HIS A 41 8.22 11.95 8.04
CA HIS A 41 8.20 13.17 7.23
C HIS A 41 8.78 12.99 5.82
N ARG A 42 8.41 11.89 5.14
CA ARG A 42 8.92 11.55 3.80
C ARG A 42 8.45 12.52 2.72
N PHE A 43 7.35 13.22 2.98
CA PHE A 43 6.74 14.20 2.08
C PHE A 43 6.29 15.45 2.85
N SER A 44 6.09 16.55 2.11
CA SER A 44 5.41 17.73 2.67
C SER A 44 3.94 17.43 2.98
N GLU A 45 3.35 18.18 3.91
CA GLU A 45 1.93 18.08 4.23
C GLU A 45 1.02 18.23 2.99
N SER A 46 1.34 19.21 2.12
CA SER A 46 0.62 19.42 0.85
C SER A 46 0.77 18.27 -0.16
N ALA A 47 1.87 17.50 -0.08
CA ALA A 47 2.02 16.29 -0.87
C ALA A 47 1.25 15.12 -0.25
N LEU A 48 1.31 14.94 1.08
CA LEU A 48 0.52 13.95 1.80
C LEU A 48 -0.99 14.13 1.59
N MET A 49 -1.49 15.37 1.61
CA MET A 49 -2.90 15.66 1.33
C MET A 49 -3.32 15.33 -0.11
N ARG A 50 -2.39 15.36 -1.07
CA ARG A 50 -2.66 14.97 -2.46
C ARG A 50 -2.57 13.46 -2.64
N ILE A 51 -1.63 12.81 -1.96
CA ILE A 51 -1.47 11.35 -1.94
C ILE A 51 -2.70 10.72 -1.30
N TYR A 52 -3.13 11.19 -0.13
CA TYR A 52 -4.28 10.70 0.60
C TYR A 52 -5.58 11.36 0.11
N ASP A 53 -5.88 11.20 -1.18
CA ASP A 53 -7.07 11.76 -1.84
C ASP A 53 -8.35 10.99 -1.52
N LYS A 54 -8.23 9.71 -1.12
CA LYS A 54 -9.34 8.84 -0.72
C LYS A 54 -9.07 8.19 0.65
N PRO A 55 -10.10 8.08 1.52
CA PRO A 55 -9.89 7.59 2.86
C PRO A 55 -9.80 6.06 2.95
N PHE A 56 -9.04 5.58 3.92
CA PHE A 56 -9.16 4.18 4.36
C PHE A 56 -10.46 3.98 5.16
N LEU A 57 -11.18 2.90 4.86
CA LEU A 57 -12.35 2.43 5.60
C LEU A 57 -11.98 1.30 6.55
N VAL A 58 -12.62 1.24 7.72
CA VAL A 58 -12.36 0.20 8.73
C VAL A 58 -13.16 -1.06 8.38
N TRP A 59 -12.48 -2.10 7.88
CA TRP A 59 -13.08 -3.38 7.52
C TRP A 59 -12.59 -4.50 8.44
N ARG A 60 -13.13 -5.71 8.27
CA ARG A 60 -12.82 -6.89 9.12
C ARG A 60 -11.32 -7.24 9.17
N TYR A 61 -10.60 -7.00 8.08
CA TYR A 61 -9.15 -7.28 7.97
C TYR A 61 -8.34 -5.98 8.01
N GLY A 62 -8.83 -5.00 8.77
CA GLY A 62 -8.21 -3.71 8.96
C GLY A 62 -8.59 -2.67 7.88
N PRO A 63 -7.82 -1.58 7.79
CA PRO A 63 -8.09 -0.45 6.90
C PRO A 63 -8.00 -0.84 5.42
N VAL A 64 -8.96 -0.39 4.63
CA VAL A 64 -9.07 -0.66 3.18
C VAL A 64 -9.46 0.61 2.44
N GLU A 65 -8.69 1.00 1.42
CA GLU A 65 -9.14 1.98 0.43
C GLU A 65 -10.03 1.24 -0.58
N LYS A 66 -11.27 1.70 -0.72
CA LYS A 66 -12.35 0.93 -1.36
C LYS A 66 -12.15 0.82 -2.88
N ASP A 67 -11.72 1.88 -3.53
CA ASP A 67 -11.64 1.90 -4.99
C ASP A 67 -10.49 0.99 -5.47
N ILE A 68 -9.33 1.04 -4.82
CA ILE A 68 -8.22 0.13 -5.07
C ILE A 68 -8.61 -1.31 -4.71
N TYR A 69 -9.36 -1.52 -3.63
CA TYR A 69 -9.87 -2.87 -3.33
C TYR A 69 -10.78 -3.38 -4.44
N ASP A 70 -11.72 -2.56 -4.92
CA ASP A 70 -12.70 -2.96 -5.93
C ASP A 70 -12.04 -3.25 -7.29
N GLU A 71 -10.93 -2.58 -7.60
CA GLU A 71 -10.09 -2.84 -8.77
C GLU A 71 -9.41 -4.21 -8.68
N TYR A 72 -8.69 -4.48 -7.59
CA TYR A 72 -7.87 -5.69 -7.45
C TYR A 72 -8.58 -6.88 -6.79
N ARG A 73 -9.84 -6.75 -6.34
CA ARG A 73 -10.58 -7.87 -5.70
C ARG A 73 -10.82 -9.06 -6.61
N ILE A 74 -10.74 -8.88 -7.93
CA ILE A 74 -10.92 -9.97 -8.90
C ILE A 74 -9.84 -11.06 -8.73
N TYR A 75 -8.66 -10.69 -8.23
CA TYR A 75 -7.57 -11.63 -7.93
C TYR A 75 -7.83 -12.45 -6.66
N GLY A 76 -8.75 -12.02 -5.78
CA GLY A 76 -9.03 -12.73 -4.54
C GLY A 76 -7.78 -12.96 -3.70
N ALA A 77 -7.41 -14.22 -3.52
CA ALA A 77 -6.20 -14.64 -2.79
C ALA A 77 -4.99 -14.86 -3.71
N ASP A 78 -5.17 -14.81 -5.03
CA ASP A 78 -4.10 -14.96 -5.99
C ASP A 78 -3.28 -13.66 -6.11
N PRO A 79 -2.00 -13.75 -6.53
CA PRO A 79 -1.18 -12.57 -6.79
C PRO A 79 -1.74 -11.69 -7.92
N ILE A 80 -1.59 -10.37 -7.77
CA ILE A 80 -1.89 -9.39 -8.82
C ILE A 80 -0.82 -9.53 -9.91
N ILE A 81 -1.26 -9.89 -11.11
CA ILE A 81 -0.39 -10.08 -12.28
C ILE A 81 -0.47 -8.94 -13.30
N GLU A 82 -1.39 -8.00 -13.12
CA GLU A 82 -1.53 -6.85 -14.01
C GLU A 82 -0.27 -5.98 -13.95
N PRO A 83 0.40 -5.71 -15.08
CA PRO A 83 1.66 -5.00 -15.08
C PRO A 83 1.48 -3.56 -14.64
N ASN A 84 2.31 -3.13 -13.68
CA ASN A 84 2.31 -1.78 -13.15
C ASN A 84 3.72 -1.20 -13.14
N LYS A 85 3.83 0.12 -12.97
CA LYS A 85 5.13 0.81 -13.02
C LYS A 85 5.42 1.53 -11.72
N SER A 86 6.66 1.41 -11.25
CA SER A 86 7.16 2.26 -10.19
C SER A 86 7.17 3.73 -10.65
N ASN A 87 6.81 4.63 -9.74
CA ASN A 87 6.90 6.07 -9.92
C ASN A 87 8.02 6.61 -9.02
N SER A 88 8.98 7.34 -9.61
CA SER A 88 10.12 7.93 -8.90
C SER A 88 9.72 8.90 -7.79
N ASP A 89 8.53 9.49 -7.86
CA ASP A 89 8.05 10.40 -6.81
C ASP A 89 7.86 9.70 -5.46
N PHE A 90 7.72 8.36 -5.45
CA PHE A 90 7.58 7.54 -4.23
C PHE A 90 8.86 6.80 -3.83
N GLU A 91 10.00 7.06 -4.49
CA GLU A 91 11.25 6.33 -4.26
C GLU A 91 11.69 6.32 -2.78
N SER A 92 11.38 7.39 -2.04
CA SER A 92 11.65 7.50 -0.60
C SER A 92 10.92 6.47 0.28
N LEU A 93 9.91 5.79 -0.26
CA LEU A 93 9.15 4.73 0.41
C LEU A 93 9.65 3.32 0.06
N ASN A 94 10.52 3.17 -0.95
CA ASN A 94 10.91 1.87 -1.49
C ASN A 94 11.43 0.90 -0.42
N GLU A 95 12.32 1.36 0.47
CA GLU A 95 12.88 0.54 1.54
C GLU A 95 11.78 -0.02 2.45
N LYS A 96 10.81 0.82 2.83
CA LYS A 96 9.70 0.41 3.68
C LYS A 96 8.72 -0.49 2.93
N ILE A 97 8.41 -0.20 1.66
CA ILE A 97 7.54 -1.03 0.82
C ILE A 97 8.12 -2.43 0.69
N ILE A 98 9.40 -2.56 0.35
CA ILE A 98 10.07 -3.87 0.19
C ILE A 98 10.02 -4.65 1.51
N SER A 99 10.35 -3.99 2.64
CA SER A 99 10.24 -4.62 3.97
C SER A 99 8.82 -5.14 4.24
N LEU A 100 7.78 -4.39 3.91
CA LEU A 100 6.38 -4.79 4.13
C LEU A 100 5.94 -5.92 3.18
N LEU A 101 6.48 -5.97 1.96
CA LEU A 101 6.17 -7.03 0.98
C LEU A 101 6.75 -8.39 1.39
N GLU A 102 7.84 -8.39 2.16
CA GLU A 102 8.47 -9.59 2.72
C GLU A 102 7.79 -10.09 4.01
N GLU A 103 6.92 -9.28 4.62
CA GLU A 103 6.14 -9.65 5.81
C GLU A 103 4.92 -10.51 5.47
N ASP A 104 4.49 -11.35 6.42
CA ASP A 104 3.25 -12.12 6.31
C ASP A 104 2.03 -11.16 6.30
N PRO A 105 1.13 -11.24 5.30
CA PRO A 105 -0.03 -10.36 5.21
C PRO A 105 -0.95 -10.40 6.44
N PHE A 106 -1.04 -11.54 7.14
CA PHE A 106 -1.86 -11.68 8.35
C PHE A 106 -1.23 -11.01 9.57
N GLU A 107 0.10 -11.00 9.65
CA GLU A 107 0.82 -10.20 10.66
C GLU A 107 0.55 -8.71 10.43
N LEU A 108 0.60 -8.24 9.18
CA LEU A 108 0.23 -6.87 8.82
C LEU A 108 -1.24 -6.56 9.16
N VAL A 109 -2.16 -7.50 8.96
CA VAL A 109 -3.56 -7.35 9.37
C VAL A 109 -3.66 -7.19 10.88
N GLN A 110 -2.99 -8.03 11.66
CA GLN A 110 -2.99 -7.94 13.12
C GLN A 110 -2.46 -6.60 13.59
N GLN A 111 -1.27 -6.21 13.11
CA GLN A 111 -0.66 -4.91 13.41
C GLN A 111 -1.62 -3.75 13.07
N SER A 112 -2.35 -3.84 11.96
CA SER A 112 -3.24 -2.76 11.53
C SER A 112 -4.43 -2.52 12.45
N HIS A 113 -4.82 -3.49 13.28
CA HIS A 113 -5.85 -3.32 14.30
C HIS A 113 -5.31 -2.65 15.57
N ASP A 114 -4.02 -2.82 15.86
CA ASP A 114 -3.38 -2.30 17.07
C ASP A 114 -2.78 -0.88 16.86
N VAL A 115 -2.78 -0.39 15.62
CA VAL A 115 -2.23 0.91 15.27
C VAL A 115 -3.14 2.05 15.75
N THR A 116 -2.62 2.88 16.64
CA THR A 116 -3.16 4.22 16.96
C THR A 116 -2.52 5.28 16.06
N PHE A 117 -3.34 6.20 15.54
CA PHE A 117 -2.90 7.40 14.80
C PHE A 117 -2.82 8.61 15.72
#